data_AF-A0A9P8QBL6-F1
#
_entry.id   AF-A0A9P8QBL6-F1
#
_cell.length_a   1.000
_cell.length_b   1.000
_cell.length_c   1.000
_cell.angle_alpha   90.00
_cell.angle_beta   90.00
_cell.angle_gamma   90.00
#
_symmetry.space_group_name_H-M   'P 1'
#
loop_
_entity.id
_entity.type
_entity.pdbx_description
1 polymer ?
#
loop_
_entity_poly.entity_id
_entity_poly.type
_entity_poly.pdbx_seq_one_letter_code
_entity_poly.pdbx_strand_id
1 'polypeptide(L)'
;MVEVARIKALDPTVVNRIAAGEIIVSPVNALKELLENSIDAGSTVIEVIAKDGGIKMLQITDNGSGITKEDLPILCHRFTTSKLKSFDDLSKLETYGFRGEALASISHIAHLSIITKTKGSPCAWKANYSDGELIPLKNSASSSDDKEPKPAAGKDGTTFTIEDFFYNVPSRLRALKTSTDEFTKILDVIGRYAVHCGRVGFSCKKFGDSHYFLSTRSNLQIKERIRVVFGSPIANELIPLDIPEGFKELGLISASGQITNQNYNNKKSIQPVFFINNRLVSNDNLKRAIYATVLKFLPKGHKPFLYLSLNIDPGNLDVNVHPTKREVRFLNEDEIIDKLCACISEEFLKIDQSRNFQSKVLVDNRKRSDILADSHAEDDIDFKQPSQVAKKPRYEYNLVRVDASQSKITTFMAKSQPETPIGSQIPRSSNANQEQEEEEDDEEEEQDTNEDENHEERHADLPNHNQTQLQYMTNTKELTTINLKSILDLR
;
A
#
# COMPACT_ATOMS: atom_id res chain seq x y z
N MET A 1 21.07 -39.62 -23.59
CA MET A 1 19.60 -39.78 -23.62
C MET A 1 19.06 -39.11 -22.39
N VAL A 2 18.24 -38.06 -22.55
CA VAL A 2 17.54 -37.46 -21.40
C VAL A 2 16.35 -38.37 -21.11
N GLU A 3 16.35 -39.01 -19.95
CA GLU A 3 15.26 -39.87 -19.53
C GLU A 3 14.00 -39.02 -19.37
N VAL A 4 12.97 -39.28 -20.17
CA VAL A 4 11.74 -38.49 -20.14
C VAL A 4 10.98 -38.84 -18.86
N ALA A 5 10.97 -37.91 -17.91
CA ALA A 5 10.25 -38.07 -16.65
C ALA A 5 8.74 -38.23 -16.91
N ARG A 6 8.13 -39.25 -16.29
CA ARG A 6 6.68 -39.45 -16.35
C ARG A 6 5.95 -38.40 -15.52
N ILE A 7 4.93 -37.80 -16.11
CA ILE A 7 4.02 -36.84 -15.44
C ILE A 7 3.28 -37.56 -14.31
N LYS A 8 3.29 -36.98 -13.10
CA LYS A 8 2.60 -37.50 -11.91
C LYS A 8 1.85 -36.35 -11.22
N ALA A 9 0.73 -36.68 -10.58
CA ALA A 9 0.02 -35.74 -9.72
C ALA A 9 0.90 -35.32 -8.54
N LEU A 10 0.84 -34.04 -8.17
CA LEU A 10 1.51 -33.52 -6.98
C LEU A 10 0.72 -33.92 -5.72
N ASP A 11 1.43 -34.02 -4.60
CA ASP A 11 0.80 -34.18 -3.30
C ASP A 11 -0.11 -32.97 -2.99
N PRO A 12 -1.35 -33.18 -2.48
CA PRO A 12 -2.28 -32.09 -2.19
C PRO A 12 -1.71 -31.01 -1.25
N THR A 13 -0.86 -31.40 -0.28
CA THR A 13 -0.21 -30.43 0.63
C THR A 13 0.75 -29.51 -0.12
N VAL A 14 1.47 -30.05 -1.11
CA VAL A 14 2.37 -29.27 -1.98
C VAL A 14 1.55 -28.34 -2.87
N VAL A 15 0.47 -28.84 -3.49
CA VAL A 15 -0.44 -28.01 -4.30
C VAL A 15 -1.00 -26.85 -3.48
N ASN A 16 -1.46 -27.13 -2.26
CA ASN A 16 -2.06 -26.11 -1.42
C ASN A 16 -1.05 -25.05 -0.97
N ARG A 17 0.19 -25.44 -0.67
CA ARG A 17 1.26 -24.50 -0.30
C ARG A 17 1.72 -23.65 -1.48
N ILE A 18 1.80 -24.22 -2.68
CA ILE A 18 2.11 -23.47 -3.90
C ILE A 18 1.01 -22.44 -4.18
N ALA A 19 -0.25 -22.87 -4.18
CA ALA A 19 -1.40 -21.98 -4.43
C ALA A 19 -1.55 -20.91 -3.34
N ALA A 20 -1.33 -21.24 -2.06
CA ALA A 20 -1.28 -20.24 -0.98
C ALA A 20 -0.18 -19.20 -1.23
N GLY A 21 0.93 -19.65 -1.82
CA GLY A 21 2.01 -18.81 -2.29
C GLY A 21 1.65 -17.89 -3.47
N GLU A 22 0.63 -18.16 -4.25
CA GLU A 22 0.21 -17.24 -5.32
C GLU A 22 -0.77 -16.19 -4.80
N ILE A 23 -1.57 -16.57 -3.80
CA ILE A 23 -2.61 -15.73 -3.20
C ILE A 23 -2.00 -14.74 -2.18
N ILE A 24 -1.12 -15.19 -1.28
CA ILE A 24 -0.60 -14.37 -0.18
C ILE A 24 0.91 -14.11 -0.31
N VAL A 25 1.30 -13.19 -1.20
CA VAL A 25 2.71 -12.84 -1.50
C VAL A 25 3.45 -12.14 -0.36
N SER A 26 2.78 -11.23 0.34
CA SER A 26 3.29 -10.47 1.48
C SER A 26 2.22 -10.39 2.58
N PRO A 27 2.59 -10.10 3.84
CA PRO A 27 1.62 -9.84 4.91
C PRO A 27 0.54 -8.82 4.55
N VAL A 28 0.84 -7.87 3.66
CA VAL A 28 -0.14 -6.88 3.20
C VAL A 28 -1.29 -7.50 2.38
N ASN A 29 -1.06 -8.62 1.69
CA ASN A 29 -2.10 -9.34 0.96
C ASN A 29 -3.09 -9.99 1.94
N ALA A 30 -2.58 -10.63 2.99
CA ALA A 30 -3.42 -11.18 4.06
C ALA A 30 -4.20 -10.07 4.77
N LEU A 31 -3.54 -8.94 5.06
CA LEU A 31 -4.20 -7.77 5.63
C LEU A 31 -5.36 -7.30 4.76
N LYS A 32 -5.13 -7.07 3.46
CA LYS A 32 -6.17 -6.60 2.53
C LYS A 32 -7.39 -7.52 2.55
N GLU A 33 -7.18 -8.83 2.44
CA GLU A 33 -8.27 -9.82 2.46
C GLU A 33 -9.03 -9.83 3.79
N LEU A 34 -8.34 -9.68 4.92
CA LEU A 34 -8.98 -9.65 6.23
C LEU A 34 -9.71 -8.33 6.51
N LEU A 35 -9.17 -7.18 6.07
CA LEU A 35 -9.86 -5.89 6.13
C LEU A 35 -11.17 -5.93 5.34
N GLU A 36 -11.11 -6.48 4.12
CA GLU A 36 -12.26 -6.70 3.27
C GLU A 36 -13.31 -7.60 3.94
N ASN A 37 -12.88 -8.69 4.58
CA ASN A 37 -13.78 -9.57 5.32
C ASN A 37 -14.42 -8.89 6.53
N SER A 38 -13.68 -8.05 7.27
CA SER A 38 -14.23 -7.27 8.39
C SER A 38 -15.25 -6.23 7.90
N ILE A 39 -14.97 -5.55 6.78
CA ILE A 39 -15.92 -4.61 6.17
C ILE A 39 -17.19 -5.34 5.72
N ASP A 40 -17.07 -6.48 5.05
CA ASP A 40 -18.21 -7.33 4.66
C ASP A 40 -19.02 -7.82 5.89
N ALA A 41 -18.36 -8.03 7.03
CA ALA A 41 -19.01 -8.41 8.29
C ALA A 41 -19.72 -7.24 9.00
N GLY A 42 -19.75 -6.05 8.39
CA GLY A 42 -20.42 -4.86 8.92
C GLY A 42 -19.65 -4.19 10.07
N SER A 43 -18.34 -4.39 10.16
CA SER A 43 -17.51 -3.75 11.20
C SER A 43 -17.53 -2.23 11.07
N THR A 44 -17.55 -1.54 12.20
CA THR A 44 -17.46 -0.07 12.30
C THR A 44 -16.12 0.39 12.87
N VAL A 45 -15.36 -0.51 13.50
CA VAL A 45 -14.03 -0.28 14.03
C VAL A 45 -13.15 -1.47 13.67
N ILE A 46 -11.98 -1.18 13.09
CA ILE A 46 -10.96 -2.17 12.78
C ILE A 46 -9.62 -1.69 13.34
N GLU A 47 -9.00 -2.49 14.19
CA GLU A 47 -7.68 -2.26 14.77
C GLU A 47 -6.66 -3.26 14.21
N VAL A 48 -5.51 -2.76 13.79
CA VAL A 48 -4.40 -3.55 13.27
C VAL A 48 -3.16 -3.38 14.14
N ILE A 49 -2.57 -4.50 14.55
CA ILE A 49 -1.32 -4.53 15.31
C ILE A 49 -0.31 -5.37 14.53
N ALA A 50 0.83 -4.78 14.17
CA ALA A 50 1.89 -5.47 13.44
C ALA A 50 3.17 -5.53 14.27
N LYS A 51 3.82 -6.70 14.29
CA LYS A 51 5.15 -6.92 14.85
C LYS A 51 6.10 -7.27 13.71
N ASP A 52 7.23 -6.59 13.66
CA ASP A 52 8.28 -6.84 12.66
C ASP A 52 7.74 -6.82 11.21
N GLY A 53 7.07 -5.72 10.83
CA GLY A 53 6.47 -5.59 9.50
C GLY A 53 5.26 -6.49 9.24
N GLY A 54 4.72 -7.13 10.27
CA GLY A 54 3.66 -8.13 10.14
C GLY A 54 4.19 -9.53 9.86
N ILE A 55 5.50 -9.70 9.65
CA ILE A 55 6.13 -11.00 9.36
C ILE A 55 6.08 -11.90 10.58
N LYS A 56 6.45 -11.37 11.75
CA LYS A 56 6.40 -12.13 13.01
C LYS A 56 5.00 -12.26 13.55
N MET A 57 4.22 -11.17 13.52
CA MET A 57 2.83 -11.18 13.96
C MET A 57 2.04 -10.09 13.26
N LEU A 58 0.88 -10.45 12.73
CA LEU A 58 -0.12 -9.52 12.23
C LEU A 58 -1.47 -9.84 12.89
N GLN A 59 -1.99 -8.90 13.68
CA GLN A 59 -3.28 -9.04 14.33
C GLN A 59 -4.28 -8.02 13.76
N ILE A 60 -5.47 -8.48 13.41
CA ILE A 60 -6.59 -7.66 12.95
C ILE A 60 -7.76 -7.95 13.88
N THR A 61 -8.26 -6.91 14.56
CA THR A 61 -9.41 -6.99 15.46
C THR A 61 -10.51 -6.11 14.94
N ASP A 62 -11.69 -6.69 14.73
CA ASP A 62 -12.89 -5.99 14.28
C ASP A 62 -14.05 -6.16 15.27
N ASN A 63 -15.08 -5.32 15.12
CA ASN A 63 -16.34 -5.40 15.87
C ASN A 63 -17.54 -5.81 14.98
N GLY A 64 -17.29 -6.66 13.97
CA GLY A 64 -18.31 -7.12 13.03
C GLY A 64 -19.30 -8.13 13.62
N SER A 65 -19.97 -8.88 12.75
CA SER A 65 -20.95 -9.90 13.15
C SER A 65 -20.39 -11.07 13.97
N GLY A 66 -19.07 -11.31 13.88
CA GLY A 66 -18.45 -12.52 14.38
C GLY A 66 -18.71 -13.73 13.48
N ILE A 67 -18.15 -14.88 13.87
CA ILE A 67 -18.30 -16.20 13.22
C ILE A 67 -18.92 -17.15 14.24
N THR A 68 -19.86 -18.01 13.80
CA THR A 68 -20.52 -18.97 14.68
C THR A 68 -19.55 -20.06 15.14
N LYS A 69 -19.82 -20.70 16.28
CA LYS A 69 -18.93 -21.77 16.80
C LYS A 69 -18.89 -22.95 15.83
N GLU A 70 -20.04 -23.24 15.22
CA GLU A 70 -20.30 -24.36 14.34
C GLU A 70 -19.53 -24.26 13.02
N ASP A 71 -19.23 -23.04 12.57
CA ASP A 71 -18.46 -22.78 11.35
C ASP A 71 -16.94 -22.88 11.56
N LEU A 72 -16.44 -22.77 12.80
CA LEU A 72 -15.00 -22.77 13.09
C LEU A 72 -14.26 -24.01 12.58
N PRO A 73 -14.77 -25.25 12.68
CA PRO A 73 -14.08 -26.42 12.16
C PRO A 73 -13.79 -26.38 10.66
N ILE A 74 -14.65 -25.74 9.86
CA ILE A 74 -14.54 -25.68 8.39
C ILE A 74 -14.03 -24.34 7.88
N LEU A 75 -13.77 -23.38 8.76
CA LEU A 75 -13.49 -21.99 8.41
C LEU A 75 -12.24 -21.81 7.52
N CYS A 76 -11.23 -22.67 7.71
CA CYS A 76 -9.99 -22.64 6.92
C CYS A 76 -9.94 -23.72 5.84
N HIS A 77 -11.04 -24.42 5.58
CA HIS A 77 -11.15 -25.29 4.41
C HIS A 77 -11.24 -24.47 3.13
N ARG A 78 -10.66 -24.98 2.05
CA ARG A 78 -10.73 -24.33 0.74
C ARG A 78 -12.16 -24.36 0.21
N PHE A 79 -12.54 -23.29 -0.50
CA PHE A 79 -13.84 -23.14 -1.14
C PHE A 79 -15.02 -23.07 -0.16
N THR A 80 -14.75 -22.80 1.12
CA THR A 80 -15.79 -22.59 2.13
C THR A 80 -16.08 -21.09 2.23
N THR A 81 -17.30 -20.67 1.90
CA THR A 81 -17.73 -19.28 2.00
C THR A 81 -19.22 -19.15 2.33
N SER A 82 -19.58 -18.06 3.00
CA SER A 82 -20.96 -17.65 3.23
C SER A 82 -21.51 -16.69 2.16
N LYS A 83 -20.66 -16.25 1.22
CA LYS A 83 -20.93 -15.13 0.31
C LYS A 83 -21.39 -15.52 -1.10
N LEU A 84 -21.21 -16.79 -1.48
CA LEU A 84 -21.61 -17.31 -2.80
C LEU A 84 -22.33 -18.66 -2.61
N LYS A 85 -23.50 -18.84 -3.23
CA LYS A 85 -24.24 -20.11 -3.21
C LYS A 85 -24.29 -20.77 -4.59
N SER A 86 -24.38 -19.97 -5.65
CA SER A 86 -24.48 -20.44 -7.03
C SER A 86 -23.51 -19.70 -7.96
N PHE A 87 -23.22 -20.28 -9.12
CA PHE A 87 -22.36 -19.65 -10.12
C PHE A 87 -22.95 -18.34 -10.66
N ASP A 88 -24.29 -18.26 -10.78
CA ASP A 88 -24.99 -17.07 -11.28
C ASP A 88 -24.83 -15.86 -10.34
N ASP A 89 -24.58 -16.09 -9.05
CA ASP A 89 -24.31 -15.05 -8.06
C ASP A 89 -22.98 -14.32 -8.33
N LEU A 90 -22.07 -14.91 -9.13
CA LEU A 90 -20.78 -14.31 -9.46
C LEU A 90 -20.95 -12.96 -10.18
N SER A 91 -22.00 -12.84 -11.00
CA SER A 91 -22.33 -11.62 -11.76
C SER A 91 -22.96 -10.51 -10.90
N LYS A 92 -23.41 -10.83 -9.68
CA LYS A 92 -24.13 -9.91 -8.77
C LYS A 92 -23.34 -9.59 -7.49
N LEU A 93 -22.06 -9.93 -7.46
CA LEU A 93 -21.25 -9.83 -6.25
C LEU A 93 -20.98 -8.38 -5.83
N GLU A 94 -21.62 -7.96 -4.74
CA GLU A 94 -21.35 -6.70 -4.05
C GLU A 94 -20.30 -6.84 -2.92
N THR A 95 -20.00 -8.07 -2.47
CA THR A 95 -19.06 -8.33 -1.38
C THR A 95 -17.62 -8.43 -1.87
N TYR A 96 -16.66 -8.04 -1.01
CA TYR A 96 -15.24 -8.05 -1.37
C TYR A 96 -14.65 -9.46 -1.53
N GLY A 97 -15.03 -10.41 -0.67
CA GLY A 97 -14.60 -11.81 -0.76
C GLY A 97 -15.66 -12.71 -1.40
N PHE A 98 -15.26 -13.73 -2.18
CA PHE A 98 -16.20 -14.77 -2.67
C PHE A 98 -15.59 -16.16 -2.91
N ARG A 99 -14.26 -16.30 -2.95
CA ARG A 99 -13.60 -17.57 -3.31
C ARG A 99 -13.50 -18.59 -2.17
N GLY A 100 -13.56 -18.13 -0.91
CA GLY A 100 -13.34 -19.01 0.24
C GLY A 100 -11.90 -19.54 0.35
N GLU A 101 -10.91 -18.81 -0.16
CA GLU A 101 -9.51 -19.27 -0.24
C GLU A 101 -8.54 -18.51 0.68
N ALA A 102 -8.91 -17.31 1.15
CA ALA A 102 -7.97 -16.43 1.85
C ALA A 102 -7.49 -17.01 3.19
N LEU A 103 -8.42 -17.41 4.07
CA LEU A 103 -8.09 -17.99 5.38
C LEU A 103 -7.37 -19.34 5.24
N ALA A 104 -7.83 -20.18 4.31
CA ALA A 104 -7.16 -21.43 3.96
C ALA A 104 -5.71 -21.18 3.53
N SER A 105 -5.48 -20.20 2.64
CA SER A 105 -4.14 -19.85 2.16
C SER A 105 -3.24 -19.36 3.29
N ILE A 106 -3.75 -18.48 4.15
CA ILE A 106 -3.01 -17.97 5.32
C ILE A 106 -2.60 -19.13 6.24
N SER A 107 -3.51 -20.06 6.53
CA SER A 107 -3.24 -21.21 7.41
C SER A 107 -2.18 -22.18 6.88
N HIS A 108 -1.96 -22.24 5.56
CA HIS A 108 -0.91 -23.07 4.94
C HIS A 108 0.49 -22.45 4.99
N ILE A 109 0.61 -21.14 5.24
CA ILE A 109 1.90 -20.42 5.22
C ILE A 109 2.25 -19.76 6.56
N ALA A 110 1.33 -19.75 7.52
CA ALA A 110 1.47 -19.09 8.80
C ALA A 110 0.63 -19.80 9.87
N HIS A 111 0.92 -19.55 11.14
CA HIS A 111 0.10 -20.02 12.25
C HIS A 111 -1.07 -19.04 12.45
N LEU A 112 -2.30 -19.53 12.29
CA LEU A 112 -3.51 -18.71 12.38
C LEU A 112 -4.27 -19.02 13.67
N SER A 113 -4.52 -18.00 14.48
CA SER A 113 -5.39 -18.06 15.66
C SER A 113 -6.56 -17.09 15.46
N ILE A 114 -7.77 -17.56 15.74
CA ILE A 114 -9.00 -16.76 15.61
C ILE A 114 -9.70 -16.76 16.96
N ILE A 115 -10.07 -15.57 17.43
CA ILE A 115 -11.00 -15.37 18.56
C ILE A 115 -12.21 -14.64 18.01
N THR A 116 -13.40 -15.20 18.18
CA THR A 116 -14.62 -14.61 17.62
C THR A 116 -15.80 -14.73 18.57
N LYS A 117 -16.71 -13.77 18.51
CA LYS A 117 -17.96 -13.77 19.27
C LYS A 117 -19.07 -13.14 18.45
N THR A 118 -20.14 -13.90 18.26
CA THR A 118 -21.41 -13.36 17.73
C THR A 118 -22.20 -12.69 18.84
N LYS A 119 -23.06 -11.71 18.51
CA LYS A 119 -23.88 -10.98 19.49
C LYS A 119 -24.77 -11.89 20.35
N GLY A 120 -25.21 -13.02 19.80
CA GLY A 120 -26.05 -14.00 20.49
C GLY A 120 -25.29 -15.07 21.29
N SER A 121 -23.96 -15.15 21.15
CA SER A 121 -23.16 -16.17 21.85
C SER A 121 -22.86 -15.74 23.29
N PRO A 122 -22.94 -16.67 24.27
CA PRO A 122 -22.66 -16.36 25.68
C PRO A 122 -21.18 -15.99 25.93
N CYS A 123 -20.27 -16.55 25.14
CA CYS A 123 -18.83 -16.30 25.24
C CYS A 123 -18.17 -16.23 23.85
N ALA A 124 -16.91 -15.81 23.81
CA ALA A 124 -16.10 -15.90 22.60
C ALA A 124 -15.52 -17.31 22.48
N TRP A 125 -15.19 -17.71 21.25
CA TRP A 125 -14.55 -18.98 20.95
C TRP A 125 -13.18 -18.73 20.33
N LYS A 126 -12.19 -19.51 20.76
CA LYS A 126 -10.83 -19.50 20.24
C LYS A 126 -10.54 -20.79 19.48
N ALA A 127 -10.00 -20.64 18.28
CA ALA A 127 -9.61 -21.70 17.38
C ALA A 127 -8.22 -21.42 16.79
N ASN A 128 -7.39 -22.45 16.66
CA ASN A 128 -6.08 -22.37 16.02
C ASN A 128 -6.06 -23.25 14.78
N TYR A 129 -5.40 -22.82 13.71
CA TYR A 129 -5.39 -23.52 12.43
C TYR A 129 -3.97 -23.71 11.89
N SER A 130 -3.76 -24.84 11.23
CA SER A 130 -2.53 -25.16 10.50
C SER A 130 -2.87 -26.03 9.30
N ASP A 131 -2.28 -25.70 8.14
CA ASP A 131 -2.54 -26.40 6.87
C ASP A 131 -4.05 -26.52 6.53
N GLY A 132 -4.84 -25.50 6.88
CA GLY A 132 -6.29 -25.44 6.62
C GLY A 132 -7.16 -26.18 7.64
N GLU A 133 -6.56 -26.92 8.57
CA GLU A 133 -7.26 -27.73 9.55
C GLU A 133 -7.23 -27.11 10.96
N LEU A 134 -8.29 -27.36 11.74
CA LEU A 134 -8.36 -26.98 13.14
C LEU A 134 -7.38 -27.83 13.96
N ILE A 135 -6.49 -27.18 14.71
CA ILE A 135 -5.51 -27.83 15.59
C ILE A 135 -5.88 -27.67 17.06
N PRO A 136 -5.56 -28.66 17.92
CA PRO A 136 -5.74 -28.53 19.36
C PRO A 136 -4.94 -27.36 19.94
N LEU A 137 -5.55 -26.60 20.84
CA LEU A 137 -4.83 -25.57 21.59
C LEU A 137 -3.87 -26.23 22.58
N LYS A 138 -2.57 -25.83 22.57
CA LYS A 138 -1.42 -26.36 23.36
C LYS A 138 -1.63 -26.59 24.87
N ASN A 139 -2.77 -26.18 25.44
CA ASN A 139 -3.13 -26.34 26.84
C ASN A 139 -4.28 -27.34 27.09
N SER A 140 -4.73 -28.16 26.12
CA SER A 140 -5.56 -29.33 26.47
C SER A 140 -4.66 -30.46 26.95
N ALA A 141 -4.94 -30.94 28.16
CA ALA A 141 -4.42 -32.20 28.61
C ALA A 141 -4.87 -33.32 27.65
N SER A 142 -3.91 -33.92 26.95
CA SER A 142 -3.88 -35.36 26.69
C SER A 142 -5.12 -36.02 26.06
N SER A 143 -5.52 -35.61 24.85
CA SER A 143 -6.22 -36.49 23.91
C SER A 143 -6.01 -35.97 22.48
N SER A 144 -5.67 -36.88 21.57
CA SER A 144 -5.44 -36.59 20.15
C SER A 144 -6.71 -36.21 19.37
N ASP A 145 -7.88 -36.27 20.02
CA ASP A 145 -9.20 -36.16 19.40
C ASP A 145 -9.94 -34.84 19.70
N ASP A 146 -9.43 -33.98 20.59
CA ASP A 146 -10.08 -32.71 20.95
C ASP A 146 -9.72 -31.58 19.96
N LYS A 147 -10.14 -31.74 18.69
CA LYS A 147 -10.17 -30.65 17.69
C LYS A 147 -11.43 -29.81 17.87
N GLU A 148 -11.61 -29.23 19.05
CA GLU A 148 -12.76 -28.34 19.31
C GLU A 148 -12.33 -26.90 19.64
N PRO A 149 -13.08 -25.90 19.16
CA PRO A 149 -12.92 -24.52 19.61
C PRO A 149 -13.11 -24.39 21.12
N LYS A 150 -12.26 -23.63 21.81
CA LYS A 150 -12.31 -23.45 23.26
C LYS A 150 -12.98 -22.13 23.65
N PRO A 151 -13.72 -22.06 24.76
CA PRO A 151 -14.26 -20.80 25.25
C PRO A 151 -13.12 -19.84 25.62
N ALA A 152 -13.29 -18.57 25.30
CA ALA A 152 -12.34 -17.51 25.54
C ALA A 152 -13.04 -16.20 25.94
N ALA A 153 -12.29 -15.29 26.55
CA ALA A 153 -12.74 -13.92 26.74
C ALA A 153 -12.62 -13.16 25.41
N GLY A 154 -13.68 -12.43 25.05
CA GLY A 154 -13.70 -11.63 23.83
C GLY A 154 -14.94 -10.76 23.76
N LYS A 155 -14.82 -9.63 23.04
CA LYS A 155 -15.94 -8.76 22.69
C LYS A 155 -16.56 -9.25 21.38
N ASP A 156 -17.73 -8.73 21.04
CA ASP A 156 -18.39 -9.02 19.78
C ASP A 156 -17.49 -8.61 18.60
N GLY A 157 -17.47 -9.45 17.57
CA GLY A 157 -16.60 -9.32 16.41
C GLY A 157 -15.55 -10.43 16.32
N THR A 158 -14.50 -10.20 15.53
CA THR A 158 -13.46 -11.20 15.28
C THR A 158 -12.06 -10.62 15.45
N THR A 159 -11.17 -11.38 16.05
CA THR A 159 -9.73 -11.12 16.11
C THR A 159 -9.00 -12.24 15.39
N PHE A 160 -8.33 -11.89 14.30
CA PHE A 160 -7.38 -12.75 13.59
C PHE A 160 -5.98 -12.43 14.09
N THR A 161 -5.23 -13.44 14.53
CA THR A 161 -3.82 -13.34 14.89
C THR A 161 -3.05 -14.30 13.99
N ILE A 162 -2.19 -13.75 13.13
CA ILE A 162 -1.35 -14.51 12.22
C ILE A 162 0.10 -14.39 12.70
N GLU A 163 0.74 -15.52 12.96
CA GLU A 163 2.10 -15.59 13.49
C GLU A 163 3.03 -16.34 12.51
N ASP A 164 4.29 -15.88 12.45
CA ASP A 164 5.37 -16.49 11.66
C ASP A 164 5.01 -16.74 10.18
N PHE A 165 4.79 -15.64 9.44
CA PHE A 165 4.59 -15.73 7.99
C PHE A 165 5.76 -16.45 7.31
N PHE A 166 5.43 -17.39 6.43
CA PHE A 166 6.37 -18.17 5.63
C PHE A 166 7.35 -19.03 6.46
N TYR A 167 6.99 -19.42 7.68
CA TYR A 167 7.81 -20.31 8.54
C TYR A 167 8.21 -21.61 7.83
N ASN A 168 7.37 -22.10 6.93
CA ASN A 168 7.58 -23.33 6.15
C ASN A 168 8.08 -23.08 4.71
N VAL A 169 8.33 -21.82 4.30
CA VAL A 169 8.87 -21.46 2.97
C VAL A 169 10.01 -20.44 3.11
N PRO A 170 11.24 -20.86 3.51
CA PRO A 170 12.34 -19.95 3.82
C PRO A 170 12.85 -19.12 2.65
N SER A 171 12.74 -19.62 1.41
CA SER A 171 13.10 -18.88 0.19
C SER A 171 12.26 -17.62 0.05
N ARG A 172 10.99 -17.69 0.43
CA ARG A 172 10.04 -16.59 0.34
C ARG A 172 10.20 -15.58 1.47
N LEU A 173 10.45 -16.07 2.69
CA LEU A 173 10.80 -15.22 3.82
C LEU A 173 12.02 -14.34 3.49
N ARG A 174 13.04 -14.91 2.83
CA ARG A 174 14.24 -14.16 2.37
C ARG A 174 13.97 -13.20 1.22
N ALA A 175 12.91 -13.42 0.44
CA ALA A 175 12.54 -12.55 -0.68
C ALA A 175 11.73 -11.32 -0.23
N LEU A 176 11.24 -11.29 1.01
CA LEU A 176 10.57 -10.11 1.56
C LEU A 176 11.56 -8.96 1.74
N LYS A 177 11.04 -7.73 1.68
CA LYS A 177 11.81 -6.53 1.96
C LYS A 177 12.06 -6.39 3.46
N THR A 178 12.68 -5.28 3.86
CA THR A 178 12.88 -4.97 5.27
C THR A 178 11.56 -4.87 6.02
N SER A 179 11.56 -5.20 7.31
CA SER A 179 10.37 -5.11 8.16
C SER A 179 9.72 -3.72 8.18
N THR A 180 10.54 -2.67 8.01
CA THR A 180 10.06 -1.28 7.91
C THR A 180 9.31 -1.03 6.60
N ASP A 181 9.80 -1.58 5.48
CA ASP A 181 9.11 -1.47 4.19
C ASP A 181 7.78 -2.21 4.21
N GLU A 182 7.74 -3.42 4.77
CA GLU A 182 6.49 -4.19 4.91
C GLU A 182 5.49 -3.48 5.82
N PHE A 183 5.94 -2.87 6.92
CA PHE A 183 5.07 -2.04 7.77
C PHE A 183 4.53 -0.82 7.02
N THR A 184 5.34 -0.19 6.17
CA THR A 184 4.91 0.95 5.35
C THR A 184 3.84 0.54 4.33
N LYS A 185 3.96 -0.65 3.73
CA LYS A 185 2.91 -1.22 2.86
C LYS A 185 1.61 -1.49 3.63
N ILE A 186 1.70 -2.01 4.86
CA ILE A 186 0.56 -2.20 5.76
C ILE A 186 -0.14 -0.86 6.01
N LEU A 187 0.61 0.18 6.40
CA LEU A 187 0.06 1.50 6.64
C LEU A 187 -0.59 2.12 5.38
N ASP A 188 0.03 1.94 4.22
CA ASP A 188 -0.50 2.43 2.94
C ASP A 188 -1.85 1.78 2.62
N VAL A 189 -1.97 0.45 2.71
CA VAL A 189 -3.25 -0.22 2.44
C VAL A 189 -4.32 0.20 3.44
N ILE A 190 -4.02 0.20 4.74
CA ILE A 190 -5.00 0.66 5.76
C ILE A 190 -5.39 2.10 5.49
N GLY A 191 -4.43 2.97 5.17
CA GLY A 191 -4.66 4.37 4.83
C GLY A 191 -5.61 4.56 3.66
N ARG A 192 -5.46 3.76 2.60
CA ARG A 192 -6.34 3.81 1.42
C ARG A 192 -7.78 3.40 1.74
N TYR A 193 -7.99 2.29 2.45
CA TYR A 193 -9.33 1.90 2.93
C TYR A 193 -9.87 2.93 3.95
N ALA A 194 -9.00 3.50 4.77
CA ALA A 194 -9.31 4.58 5.69
C ALA A 194 -9.52 5.95 5.02
N VAL A 195 -9.42 6.07 3.68
CA VAL A 195 -9.97 7.21 2.94
C VAL A 195 -11.34 6.84 2.38
N HIS A 196 -11.46 5.68 1.74
CA HIS A 196 -12.67 5.26 1.04
C HIS A 196 -13.85 4.88 1.97
N CYS A 197 -13.61 4.05 2.98
CA CYS A 197 -14.66 3.52 3.85
C CYS A 197 -15.04 4.50 4.98
N GLY A 198 -15.81 5.54 4.67
CA GLY A 198 -16.16 6.61 5.63
C GLY A 198 -16.90 6.15 6.89
N ARG A 199 -17.63 5.03 6.83
CA ARG A 199 -18.40 4.48 7.97
C ARG A 199 -17.54 3.72 8.99
N VAL A 200 -16.29 3.40 8.65
CA VAL A 200 -15.42 2.53 9.46
C VAL A 200 -14.23 3.34 10.01
N GLY A 201 -13.97 3.23 11.30
CA GLY A 201 -12.76 3.74 11.93
C GLY A 201 -11.63 2.72 11.83
N PHE A 202 -10.44 3.18 11.44
CA PHE A 202 -9.25 2.34 11.34
C PHE A 202 -8.16 2.81 12.29
N SER A 203 -7.54 1.89 13.01
CA SER A 203 -6.34 2.17 13.81
C SER A 203 -5.22 1.18 13.50
N CYS A 204 -3.98 1.65 13.48
CA CYS A 204 -2.80 0.82 13.24
C CYS A 204 -1.66 1.21 14.18
N LYS A 205 -1.07 0.21 14.86
CA LYS A 205 0.11 0.41 15.72
C LYS A 205 1.13 -0.73 15.58
N LYS A 206 2.36 -0.45 15.99
CA LYS A 206 3.38 -1.49 16.16
C LYS A 206 3.16 -2.22 17.47
N PHE A 207 3.46 -3.51 17.50
CA PHE A 207 3.40 -4.28 18.73
C PHE A 207 4.36 -3.72 19.79
N GLY A 208 3.86 -3.46 21.00
CA GLY A 208 4.62 -2.88 22.11
C GLY A 208 4.69 -1.35 22.09
N ASP A 209 4.23 -0.71 21.02
CA ASP A 209 4.14 0.75 20.96
C ASP A 209 2.83 1.26 21.59
N SER A 210 2.91 2.39 22.27
CA SER A 210 1.74 3.07 22.85
C SER A 210 1.07 3.99 21.84
N HIS A 211 1.80 4.46 20.83
CA HIS A 211 1.28 5.39 19.84
C HIS A 211 0.73 4.66 18.61
N TYR A 212 -0.41 5.16 18.11
CA TYR A 212 -0.95 4.75 16.82
C TYR A 212 -0.27 5.53 15.71
N PHE A 213 0.17 4.84 14.66
CA PHE A 213 0.73 5.45 13.45
C PHE A 213 -0.37 6.00 12.55
N LEU A 214 -1.53 5.34 12.56
CA LEU A 214 -2.73 5.77 11.86
C LEU A 214 -3.93 5.55 12.79
N SER A 215 -4.78 6.56 12.92
CA SER A 215 -6.03 6.47 13.68
C SER A 215 -7.08 7.39 13.05
N THR A 216 -8.11 6.79 12.47
CA THR A 216 -9.23 7.47 11.84
C THR A 216 -10.51 7.13 12.57
N ARG A 217 -11.38 8.12 12.76
CA ARG A 217 -12.71 7.90 13.34
C ARG A 217 -13.71 7.51 12.25
N SER A 218 -14.78 6.84 12.66
CA SER A 218 -15.94 6.62 11.80
C SER A 218 -16.67 7.93 11.51
N ASN A 219 -17.35 8.01 10.37
CA ASN A 219 -18.18 9.12 9.90
C ASN A 219 -17.45 10.46 9.73
N LEU A 220 -16.14 10.44 9.44
CA LEU A 220 -15.39 11.64 9.04
C LEU A 220 -15.57 11.95 7.56
N GLN A 221 -15.48 13.23 7.19
CA GLN A 221 -15.49 13.64 5.79
C GLN A 221 -14.23 13.17 5.07
N ILE A 222 -14.34 12.88 3.76
CA ILE A 222 -13.22 12.37 2.94
C ILE A 222 -11.98 13.27 3.03
N LYS A 223 -12.17 14.60 2.99
CA LYS A 223 -11.09 15.60 3.11
C LYS A 223 -10.33 15.48 4.45
N GLU A 224 -11.03 15.27 5.56
CA GLU A 224 -10.43 15.11 6.88
C GLU A 224 -9.70 13.77 7.00
N ARG A 225 -10.24 12.71 6.39
CA ARG A 225 -9.57 11.40 6.36
C ARG A 225 -8.27 11.47 5.56
N ILE A 226 -8.28 12.14 4.40
CA ILE A 226 -7.06 12.40 3.63
C ILE A 226 -6.06 13.23 4.46
N ARG A 227 -6.52 14.21 5.24
CA ARG A 227 -5.64 14.97 6.16
C ARG A 227 -4.95 14.08 7.19
N VAL A 228 -5.66 13.10 7.76
CA VAL A 228 -5.08 12.19 8.76
C VAL A 228 -4.11 11.19 8.12
N VAL A 229 -4.45 10.65 6.95
CA VAL A 229 -3.66 9.60 6.28
C VAL A 229 -2.44 10.17 5.55
N PHE A 230 -2.63 11.21 4.75
CA PHE A 230 -1.63 11.76 3.84
C PHE A 230 -1.07 13.12 4.31
N GLY A 231 -1.69 13.74 5.32
CA GLY A 231 -1.22 14.98 5.95
C GLY A 231 -1.92 16.24 5.46
N SER A 232 -1.76 17.32 6.25
CA SER A 232 -2.32 18.65 5.96
C SER A 232 -1.88 19.28 4.64
N PRO A 233 -0.63 19.13 4.15
CA PRO A 233 -0.21 19.75 2.90
C PRO A 233 -1.04 19.31 1.68
N ILE A 234 -1.50 18.06 1.68
CA ILE A 234 -2.35 17.53 0.61
C ILE A 234 -3.79 17.96 0.82
N ALA A 235 -4.31 17.78 2.03
CA ALA A 235 -5.72 18.04 2.33
C ALA A 235 -6.13 19.51 2.12
N ASN A 236 -5.22 20.47 2.28
CA ASN A 236 -5.51 21.88 2.09
C ASN A 236 -5.73 22.24 0.61
N GLU A 237 -5.08 21.52 -0.30
CA GLU A 237 -5.06 21.80 -1.73
C GLU A 237 -6.00 20.88 -2.54
N LEU A 238 -6.91 20.16 -1.88
CA LEU A 238 -7.84 19.24 -2.55
C LEU A 238 -9.00 19.95 -3.24
N ILE A 239 -9.31 19.50 -4.45
CA ILE A 239 -10.46 19.84 -5.27
C ILE A 239 -11.35 18.59 -5.37
N PRO A 240 -12.68 18.70 -5.13
CA PRO A 240 -13.61 17.62 -5.39
C PRO A 240 -13.75 17.38 -6.89
N LEU A 241 -13.74 16.11 -7.28
CA LEU A 241 -14.07 15.67 -8.64
C LEU A 241 -15.40 14.94 -8.58
N ASP A 242 -16.46 15.57 -9.09
CA ASP A 242 -17.77 14.95 -9.22
C ASP A 242 -18.12 14.86 -10.71
N ILE A 243 -18.22 13.63 -11.22
CA ILE A 243 -18.46 13.39 -12.64
C ILE A 243 -19.94 13.03 -12.82
N PRO A 244 -20.71 13.82 -13.60
CA PRO A 244 -22.15 13.67 -13.70
C PRO A 244 -22.57 12.32 -14.34
N GLU A 245 -23.80 11.87 -14.02
CA GLU A 245 -24.39 10.56 -14.38
C GLU A 245 -24.65 10.31 -15.89
N GLY A 246 -23.98 11.03 -16.79
CA GLY A 246 -24.19 10.95 -18.24
C GLY A 246 -23.57 9.73 -18.92
N PHE A 247 -22.86 8.86 -18.20
CA PHE A 247 -22.03 7.79 -18.78
C PHE A 247 -22.57 6.38 -18.55
N LYS A 248 -23.87 6.26 -18.21
CA LYS A 248 -24.53 4.96 -18.00
C LYS A 248 -24.46 4.06 -19.23
N GLU A 249 -24.44 4.63 -20.44
CA GLU A 249 -24.29 3.88 -21.70
C GLU A 249 -22.95 3.13 -21.79
N LEU A 250 -21.90 3.66 -21.15
CA LEU A 250 -20.58 3.04 -21.07
C LEU A 250 -20.45 2.10 -19.85
N GLY A 251 -21.50 1.98 -19.03
CA GLY A 251 -21.50 1.21 -17.79
C GLY A 251 -20.95 1.94 -16.56
N LEU A 252 -20.58 3.23 -16.66
CA LEU A 252 -20.17 4.03 -15.51
C LEU A 252 -21.41 4.66 -14.84
N ILE A 253 -21.71 4.22 -13.62
CA ILE A 253 -22.84 4.70 -12.83
C ILE A 253 -22.51 6.05 -12.21
N SER A 254 -21.36 6.14 -11.53
CA SER A 254 -20.87 7.36 -10.91
C SER A 254 -19.36 7.34 -10.73
N ALA A 255 -18.74 8.51 -10.76
CA ALA A 255 -17.35 8.68 -10.41
C ALA A 255 -17.19 9.90 -9.51
N SER A 256 -16.55 9.69 -8.36
CA SER A 256 -16.27 10.74 -7.37
C SER A 256 -14.83 10.65 -6.91
N GLY A 257 -14.22 11.79 -6.60
CA GLY A 257 -12.80 11.82 -6.27
C GLY A 257 -12.35 13.11 -5.61
N GLN A 258 -11.07 13.14 -5.30
CA GLN A 258 -10.36 14.31 -4.79
C GLN A 258 -8.99 14.36 -5.47
N ILE A 259 -8.62 15.52 -6.00
CA ILE A 259 -7.31 15.74 -6.61
C ILE A 259 -6.69 17.01 -6.08
N THR A 260 -5.37 17.04 -5.95
CA THR A 260 -4.68 18.28 -5.59
C THR A 260 -4.70 19.30 -6.72
N ASN A 261 -4.88 20.56 -6.37
CA ASN A 261 -4.81 21.70 -7.29
C ASN A 261 -3.37 21.98 -7.77
N GLN A 262 -3.24 23.02 -8.61
CA GLN A 262 -1.96 23.45 -9.16
C GLN A 262 -0.98 24.06 -8.15
N ASN A 263 -1.47 24.50 -6.97
CA ASN A 263 -0.63 25.08 -5.93
C ASN A 263 0.14 24.01 -5.14
N TYR A 264 -0.31 22.75 -5.21
CA TYR A 264 0.35 21.65 -4.53
C TYR A 264 1.74 21.40 -5.14
N ASN A 265 2.76 21.68 -4.34
CA ASN A 265 4.14 21.46 -4.72
C ASN A 265 4.68 20.20 -4.02
N ASN A 266 4.77 19.10 -4.77
CA ASN A 266 5.47 17.92 -4.32
C ASN A 266 6.16 17.20 -5.49
N LYS A 267 7.46 16.96 -5.34
CA LYS A 267 8.27 16.18 -6.30
C LYS A 267 8.16 14.67 -6.05
N LYS A 268 7.83 14.24 -4.82
CA LYS A 268 7.71 12.82 -4.47
C LYS A 268 6.39 12.27 -5.00
N SER A 269 6.48 11.17 -5.75
CA SER A 269 5.29 10.46 -6.23
C SER A 269 4.59 9.78 -5.07
N ILE A 270 3.33 10.15 -4.85
CA ILE A 270 2.43 9.37 -4.00
C ILE A 270 1.66 8.44 -4.93
N GLN A 271 1.43 7.19 -4.51
CA GLN A 271 0.63 6.28 -5.32
C GLN A 271 -0.82 6.76 -5.34
N PRO A 272 -1.48 6.81 -6.51
CA PRO A 272 -2.88 7.18 -6.57
C PRO A 272 -3.74 6.13 -5.86
N VAL A 273 -4.87 6.59 -5.34
CA VAL A 273 -5.83 5.76 -4.63
C VAL A 273 -7.04 5.54 -5.52
N PHE A 274 -7.14 4.35 -6.11
CA PHE A 274 -8.25 3.97 -6.97
C PHE A 274 -9.13 2.92 -6.30
N PHE A 275 -10.42 3.22 -6.29
CA PHE A 275 -11.47 2.30 -5.87
C PHE A 275 -12.43 2.05 -7.01
N ILE A 276 -12.71 0.78 -7.31
CA ILE A 276 -13.70 0.36 -8.31
C ILE A 276 -14.68 -0.58 -7.61
N ASN A 277 -15.96 -0.22 -7.56
CA ASN A 277 -17.00 -0.97 -6.82
C ASN A 277 -16.55 -1.31 -5.39
N ASN A 278 -16.04 -0.29 -4.71
CA ASN A 278 -15.45 -0.32 -3.39
C ASN A 278 -14.14 -1.11 -3.23
N ARG A 279 -13.60 -1.75 -4.27
CA ARG A 279 -12.33 -2.50 -4.20
C ARG A 279 -11.13 -1.61 -4.47
N LEU A 280 -10.08 -1.73 -3.65
CA LEU A 280 -8.80 -1.08 -3.90
C LEU A 280 -8.09 -1.75 -5.10
N VAL A 281 -7.83 -0.97 -6.14
CA VAL A 281 -7.25 -1.44 -7.41
C VAL A 281 -5.99 -0.63 -7.76
N SER A 282 -5.04 -1.28 -8.42
CA SER A 282 -3.95 -0.63 -9.13
C SER A 282 -4.26 -0.68 -10.63
N ASN A 283 -4.45 0.47 -11.26
CA ASN A 283 -4.62 0.56 -12.71
C ASN A 283 -3.58 1.55 -13.26
N ASP A 284 -2.58 1.01 -13.96
CA ASP A 284 -1.48 1.80 -14.52
C ASP A 284 -1.90 2.63 -15.74
N ASN A 285 -2.91 2.18 -16.50
CA ASN A 285 -3.44 2.93 -17.64
C ASN A 285 -4.17 4.18 -17.17
N LEU A 286 -5.09 4.02 -16.21
CA LEU A 286 -5.80 5.12 -15.56
C LEU A 286 -4.83 6.12 -14.90
N LYS A 287 -3.83 5.61 -14.18
CA LYS A 287 -2.77 6.43 -13.58
C LYS A 287 -2.04 7.27 -14.63
N ARG A 288 -1.57 6.63 -15.70
CA ARG A 288 -0.78 7.28 -16.76
C ARG A 288 -1.59 8.36 -17.47
N ALA A 289 -2.83 8.07 -17.84
CA ALA A 289 -3.71 9.00 -18.56
C ALA A 289 -4.07 10.23 -17.71
N ILE A 290 -4.47 10.04 -16.45
CA ILE A 290 -4.78 11.16 -15.56
C ILE A 290 -3.53 12.00 -15.29
N TYR A 291 -2.38 11.35 -15.04
CA TYR A 291 -1.13 12.09 -14.79
C TYR A 291 -0.69 12.88 -16.02
N ALA A 292 -0.78 12.31 -17.24
CA ALA A 292 -0.46 13.02 -18.47
C ALA A 292 -1.35 14.25 -18.69
N THR A 293 -2.62 14.17 -18.26
CA THR A 293 -3.57 15.27 -18.33
C THR A 293 -3.23 16.37 -17.32
N VAL A 294 -2.99 15.99 -16.07
CA VAL A 294 -2.74 16.95 -14.97
C VAL A 294 -1.36 17.60 -15.08
N LEU A 295 -0.36 16.90 -15.62
CA LEU A 295 0.99 17.42 -15.82
C LEU A 295 1.04 18.59 -16.81
N LYS A 296 0.03 18.77 -17.67
CA LYS A 296 -0.12 19.95 -18.54
C LYS A 296 -0.36 21.24 -17.75
N PHE A 297 -0.91 21.13 -16.55
CA PHE A 297 -1.24 22.26 -15.68
C PHE A 297 -0.25 22.44 -14.52
N LEU A 298 0.60 21.45 -14.27
CA LEU A 298 1.57 21.47 -13.17
C LEU A 298 2.97 21.89 -13.66
N PRO A 299 3.79 22.52 -12.80
CA PRO A 299 5.19 22.75 -13.10
C PRO A 299 5.95 21.44 -13.34
N LYS A 300 7.03 21.49 -14.14
CA LYS A 300 7.86 20.33 -14.45
C LYS A 300 8.33 19.61 -13.18
N GLY A 301 8.17 18.30 -13.14
CA GLY A 301 8.61 17.44 -12.03
C GLY A 301 7.65 17.35 -10.84
N HIS A 302 6.53 18.09 -10.84
CA HIS A 302 5.52 17.99 -9.79
C HIS A 302 4.58 16.80 -10.03
N LYS A 303 4.13 16.17 -8.95
CA LYS A 303 3.22 15.02 -9.00
C LYS A 303 1.98 15.26 -8.14
N PRO A 304 0.77 15.11 -8.70
CA PRO A 304 -0.46 15.33 -7.95
C PRO A 304 -0.75 14.15 -7.02
N PHE A 305 -1.49 14.42 -5.95
CA PHE A 305 -2.21 13.39 -5.21
C PHE A 305 -3.59 13.20 -5.85
N LEU A 306 -4.02 11.94 -5.95
CA LEU A 306 -5.27 11.55 -6.59
C LEU A 306 -5.97 10.45 -5.79
N TYR A 307 -7.22 10.71 -5.45
CA TYR A 307 -8.19 9.73 -4.98
C TYR A 307 -9.36 9.69 -5.95
N LEU A 308 -9.73 8.50 -6.44
CA LEU A 308 -10.86 8.31 -7.34
C LEU A 308 -11.61 7.04 -6.97
N SER A 309 -12.93 7.15 -6.87
CA SER A 309 -13.87 6.08 -6.61
C SER A 309 -14.83 5.98 -7.79
N LEU A 310 -14.75 4.87 -8.52
CA LEU A 310 -15.58 4.54 -9.67
C LEU A 310 -16.62 3.52 -9.25
N ASN A 311 -17.88 3.77 -9.61
CA ASN A 311 -18.98 2.82 -9.51
C ASN A 311 -19.39 2.42 -10.92
N ILE A 312 -19.09 1.18 -11.29
CA ILE A 312 -19.31 0.60 -12.61
C ILE A 312 -20.35 -0.51 -12.45
N ASP A 313 -21.20 -0.71 -13.45
CA ASP A 313 -22.12 -1.84 -13.49
C ASP A 313 -21.33 -3.17 -13.31
N PRO A 314 -21.66 -4.00 -12.30
CA PRO A 314 -21.03 -5.30 -12.10
C PRO A 314 -21.02 -6.19 -13.34
N GLY A 315 -22.00 -6.06 -14.24
CA GLY A 315 -22.04 -6.81 -15.50
C GLY A 315 -20.89 -6.48 -16.46
N ASN A 316 -20.32 -5.28 -16.34
CA ASN A 316 -19.21 -4.80 -17.17
C ASN A 316 -17.85 -4.91 -16.48
N LEU A 317 -17.79 -5.49 -15.27
CA LEU A 317 -16.58 -5.55 -14.45
C LEU A 317 -16.11 -7.01 -14.27
N ASP A 318 -14.91 -7.30 -14.75
CA ASP A 318 -14.21 -8.54 -14.46
C ASP A 318 -13.27 -8.37 -13.26
N VAL A 319 -13.65 -9.00 -12.14
CA VAL A 319 -12.88 -9.04 -10.89
C VAL A 319 -11.95 -10.25 -10.80
N ASN A 320 -12.00 -11.20 -11.75
CA ASN A 320 -11.24 -12.45 -11.74
C ASN A 320 -9.94 -12.39 -12.55
N VAL A 321 -9.30 -11.22 -12.61
CA VAL A 321 -8.11 -11.01 -13.46
C VAL A 321 -6.81 -11.45 -12.79
N HIS A 322 -6.60 -11.10 -11.52
CA HIS A 322 -5.35 -11.36 -10.80
C HIS A 322 -5.59 -12.12 -9.48
N PRO A 323 -4.76 -13.13 -9.12
CA PRO A 323 -4.92 -13.92 -7.89
C PRO A 323 -4.99 -13.09 -6.61
N THR A 324 -4.20 -12.01 -6.53
CA THR A 324 -4.17 -11.10 -5.36
C THR A 324 -5.23 -9.98 -5.40
N LYS A 325 -6.16 -10.01 -6.38
CA LYS A 325 -7.21 -9.01 -6.59
C LYS A 325 -6.70 -7.57 -6.65
N ARG A 326 -5.51 -7.37 -7.21
CA ARG A 326 -4.89 -6.05 -7.37
C ARG A 326 -5.45 -5.29 -8.58
N GLU A 327 -5.87 -6.03 -9.60
CA GLU A 327 -6.26 -5.51 -10.90
C GLU A 327 -7.68 -5.99 -11.22
N VAL A 328 -8.45 -5.10 -11.83
CA VAL A 328 -9.77 -5.40 -12.41
C VAL A 328 -9.78 -4.84 -13.81
N ARG A 329 -10.53 -5.49 -14.69
CA ARG A 329 -10.77 -5.00 -16.05
C ARG A 329 -12.24 -4.70 -16.18
N PHE A 330 -12.58 -3.65 -16.91
CA PHE A 330 -13.96 -3.32 -17.20
C PHE A 330 -14.12 -3.00 -18.68
N LEU A 331 -15.34 -3.22 -19.18
CA LEU A 331 -15.67 -2.94 -20.57
C LEU A 331 -15.53 -1.43 -20.85
N ASN A 332 -15.06 -1.08 -22.05
CA ASN A 332 -14.85 0.30 -22.50
C ASN A 332 -13.88 1.11 -21.60
N GLU A 333 -12.83 0.45 -21.09
CA GLU A 333 -11.83 1.07 -20.22
C GLU A 333 -11.24 2.36 -20.80
N ASP A 334 -10.79 2.33 -22.06
CA ASP A 334 -10.16 3.48 -22.71
C ASP A 334 -11.12 4.67 -22.86
N GLU A 335 -12.37 4.42 -23.26
CA GLU A 335 -13.38 5.47 -23.43
C GLU A 335 -13.75 6.13 -22.10
N ILE A 336 -13.86 5.33 -21.03
CA ILE A 336 -14.10 5.86 -19.68
C ILE A 336 -12.90 6.70 -19.25
N ILE A 337 -11.67 6.23 -19.45
CA ILE A 337 -10.45 6.98 -19.10
C ILE A 337 -10.39 8.32 -19.82
N ASP A 338 -10.67 8.35 -21.13
CA ASP A 338 -10.65 9.58 -21.93
C ASP A 338 -11.67 10.60 -21.43
N LYS A 339 -12.87 10.13 -21.06
CA LYS A 339 -13.91 10.99 -20.46
C LYS A 339 -13.51 11.52 -19.09
N LEU A 340 -12.94 10.67 -18.23
CA LEU A 340 -12.42 11.09 -16.92
C LEU A 340 -11.35 12.18 -17.10
N CYS A 341 -10.44 12.02 -18.07
CA CYS A 341 -9.42 13.01 -18.38
C CYS A 341 -10.00 14.33 -18.89
N ALA A 342 -11.05 14.27 -19.73
CA ALA A 342 -11.75 15.47 -20.20
C ALA A 342 -12.41 16.25 -19.04
N CYS A 343 -13.12 15.56 -18.14
CA CYS A 343 -13.74 16.19 -16.96
C CYS A 343 -12.70 16.81 -16.01
N ILE A 344 -11.59 16.10 -15.75
CA ILE A 344 -10.50 16.64 -14.91
C ILE A 344 -9.89 17.88 -15.58
N SER A 345 -9.68 17.86 -16.89
CA SER A 345 -9.16 19.03 -17.62
C SER A 345 -10.09 20.24 -17.48
N GLU A 346 -11.40 20.03 -17.59
CA GLU A 346 -12.40 21.09 -17.46
C GLU A 346 -12.38 21.72 -16.06
N GLU A 347 -12.33 20.90 -15.00
CA GLU A 347 -12.23 21.40 -13.62
C GLU A 347 -10.93 22.18 -13.37
N PHE A 348 -9.80 21.73 -13.93
CA PHE A 348 -8.54 22.47 -13.82
C PHE A 348 -8.59 23.80 -14.58
N LEU A 349 -9.25 23.87 -15.74
CA LEU A 349 -9.42 25.12 -16.48
C LEU A 349 -10.32 26.12 -15.75
N LYS A 350 -11.40 25.68 -15.12
CA LYS A 350 -12.27 26.54 -14.27
C LYS A 350 -11.49 27.20 -13.14
N ILE A 351 -10.61 26.43 -12.50
CA ILE A 351 -9.80 26.92 -11.37
C ILE A 351 -8.69 27.84 -11.86
N ASP A 352 -8.08 27.57 -13.01
CA ASP A 352 -7.06 28.45 -13.59
C ASP A 352 -7.62 29.84 -13.93
N GLN A 353 -8.84 29.91 -14.46
CA GLN A 353 -9.54 31.19 -14.69
C GLN A 353 -9.85 31.96 -13.40
N SER A 354 -9.96 31.25 -12.27
CA SER A 354 -10.20 31.86 -10.95
C SER A 354 -8.92 32.35 -10.23
N ARG A 355 -7.73 32.24 -10.86
CA ARG A 355 -6.48 32.79 -10.35
C ARG A 355 -6.51 34.32 -10.37
N ASN A 356 -7.24 34.89 -9.41
CA ASN A 356 -6.91 36.20 -8.89
C ASN A 356 -5.53 36.07 -8.26
N PHE A 357 -4.51 36.55 -8.97
CA PHE A 357 -3.21 36.85 -8.40
C PHE A 357 -3.46 37.77 -7.20
N GLN A 358 -3.54 37.21 -5.99
CA GLN A 358 -3.29 37.98 -4.78
C GLN A 358 -1.80 38.28 -4.80
N SER A 359 -1.40 39.29 -5.57
CA SER A 359 -0.15 39.98 -5.36
C SER A 359 -0.20 40.42 -3.91
N LYS A 360 0.52 39.72 -3.03
CA LYS A 360 0.83 40.24 -1.71
C LYS A 360 1.61 41.53 -1.96
N VAL A 361 0.89 42.65 -1.98
CA VAL A 361 1.52 43.97 -1.93
C VAL A 361 2.24 43.97 -0.60
N LEU A 362 3.56 43.82 -0.65
CA LEU A 362 4.42 44.05 0.49
C LEU A 362 4.29 45.54 0.81
N VAL A 363 3.38 45.87 1.73
CA VAL A 363 3.28 47.20 2.30
C VAL A 363 4.52 47.39 3.16
N ASP A 364 5.54 48.04 2.60
CA ASP A 364 6.76 48.46 3.30
C ASP A 364 6.36 49.50 4.36
N ASN A 365 6.06 49.02 5.56
CA ASN A 365 5.62 49.86 6.66
C ASN A 365 6.84 50.49 7.34
N ARG A 366 7.55 51.36 6.61
CA ARG A 366 8.55 52.27 7.20
C ARG A 366 7.80 53.39 7.89
N LYS A 367 7.66 53.26 9.21
CA LYS A 367 7.18 54.33 10.10
C LYS A 367 8.02 55.59 9.87
N ARG A 368 7.39 56.61 9.26
CA ARG A 368 7.73 58.02 9.49
C ARG A 368 7.37 58.33 10.94
N SER A 369 8.38 58.52 11.79
CA SER A 369 8.22 59.11 13.10
C SER A 369 8.28 60.63 12.93
N ASP A 370 7.12 61.29 13.01
CA ASP A 370 7.06 62.71 13.34
C ASP A 370 6.29 62.89 14.66
N ILE A 371 6.84 63.82 15.42
CA ILE A 371 6.66 64.17 16.82
C ILE A 371 5.28 64.81 17.05
N LEU A 372 4.66 64.58 18.23
CA LEU A 372 4.10 65.59 19.16
C LEU A 372 3.35 64.93 20.34
N ALA A 373 3.30 65.66 21.45
CA ALA A 373 3.24 65.24 22.84
C ALA A 373 1.84 65.10 23.50
N ASP A 374 1.89 64.57 24.75
CA ASP A 374 0.99 64.73 25.92
C ASP A 374 -0.43 64.12 25.86
N SER A 375 -1.06 63.58 26.92
CA SER A 375 -0.74 63.42 28.36
C SER A 375 -1.77 62.49 29.07
N HIS A 376 -1.45 62.03 30.30
CA HIS A 376 -2.28 61.42 31.40
C HIS A 376 -2.59 59.90 31.35
N ALA A 377 -2.03 59.06 32.25
CA ALA A 377 -2.40 58.71 33.66
C ALA A 377 -3.60 57.72 33.72
N GLU A 378 -3.66 56.58 34.43
CA GLU A 378 -3.10 56.12 35.72
C GLU A 378 -2.89 54.57 35.77
N ASP A 379 -2.36 54.13 36.92
CA ASP A 379 -1.82 52.85 37.40
C ASP A 379 -2.70 51.58 37.36
N ASP A 380 -2.08 50.41 37.15
CA ASP A 380 -1.90 49.39 38.22
C ASP A 380 -1.10 48.15 37.75
N ILE A 381 -0.26 47.64 38.66
CA ILE A 381 0.73 46.54 38.57
C ILE A 381 0.10 45.29 39.23
N ASP A 382 0.16 44.03 38.78
CA ASP A 382 1.31 43.11 38.65
C ASP A 382 0.80 41.76 38.09
N PHE A 383 1.60 41.04 37.29
CA PHE A 383 1.99 39.63 37.54
C PHE A 383 2.85 39.09 36.38
N LYS A 384 4.10 38.75 36.73
CA LYS A 384 5.16 38.20 35.86
C LYS A 384 4.91 36.76 35.41
N GLN A 385 5.19 36.47 34.13
CA GLN A 385 5.90 35.25 33.69
C GLN A 385 6.69 35.53 32.38
N PRO A 386 7.79 34.79 32.12
CA PRO A 386 8.96 35.29 31.40
C PRO A 386 8.78 35.32 29.87
N SER A 387 9.02 36.49 29.27
CA SER A 387 9.11 36.66 27.82
C SER A 387 10.44 36.10 27.31
N GLN A 388 10.32 35.06 26.48
CA GLN A 388 11.40 34.53 25.66
C GLN A 388 11.88 35.64 24.72
N VAL A 389 13.17 35.98 24.81
CA VAL A 389 13.83 36.91 23.89
C VAL A 389 13.82 36.28 22.49
N ALA A 390 12.98 36.82 21.60
CA ALA A 390 13.02 36.48 20.19
C ALA A 390 14.39 36.87 19.61
N LYS A 391 15.21 35.87 19.28
CA LYS A 391 16.50 36.06 18.63
C LYS A 391 16.26 36.66 17.24
N LYS A 392 16.79 37.86 16.99
CA LYS A 392 16.89 38.42 15.62
C LYS A 392 17.69 37.44 14.75
N PRO A 393 17.28 37.14 13.50
CA PRO A 393 18.11 36.35 12.60
C PRO A 393 19.41 37.11 12.33
N ARG A 394 20.54 36.43 12.54
CA ARG A 394 21.89 36.93 12.22
C ARG A 394 22.15 36.62 10.75
N TYR A 395 22.51 37.64 9.96
CA TYR A 395 22.88 37.47 8.56
C TYR A 395 24.34 37.02 8.43
N GLU A 396 24.62 36.10 7.51
CA GLU A 396 25.93 35.45 7.31
C GLU A 396 27.06 36.43 6.97
N TYR A 397 26.78 37.57 6.32
CA TYR A 397 27.80 38.57 6.02
C TYR A 397 28.36 39.29 7.26
N ASN A 398 27.72 39.16 8.43
CA ASN A 398 28.24 39.66 9.71
C ASN A 398 29.16 38.65 10.44
N LEU A 399 29.45 37.49 9.85
CA LEU A 399 30.34 36.47 10.42
C LEU A 399 31.78 36.52 9.86
N VAL A 400 32.06 37.44 8.94
CA VAL A 400 33.41 37.65 8.42
C VAL A 400 34.15 38.62 9.35
N ARG A 401 35.22 38.14 9.99
CA ARG A 401 36.12 39.00 10.76
C ARG A 401 36.90 39.89 9.78
N VAL A 402 36.73 41.20 9.89
CA VAL A 402 37.49 42.19 9.10
C VAL A 402 38.71 42.74 9.85
N ASP A 403 38.98 42.25 11.07
CA ASP A 403 40.07 42.73 11.91
C ASP A 403 40.95 41.57 12.41
N ALA A 404 42.23 41.62 12.03
CA ALA A 404 43.24 40.60 12.35
C ALA A 404 43.68 40.60 13.82
N SER A 405 43.29 41.61 14.60
CA SER A 405 43.65 41.73 16.02
C SER A 405 42.71 41.00 16.97
N GLN A 406 41.59 40.43 16.48
CA GLN A 406 40.63 39.72 17.32
C GLN A 406 41.15 38.33 17.74
N SER A 407 41.07 38.04 19.04
CA SER A 407 41.52 36.77 19.62
C SER A 407 40.71 35.56 19.13
N LYS A 408 41.41 34.45 18.84
CA LYS A 408 40.80 33.19 18.39
C LYS A 408 40.15 32.47 19.57
N ILE A 409 39.03 31.78 19.32
CA ILE A 409 38.35 30.94 20.32
C ILE A 409 39.26 29.80 20.82
N THR A 410 40.22 29.36 20.01
CA THR A 410 41.23 28.36 20.37
C THR A 410 42.14 28.78 21.53
N THR A 411 42.31 30.09 21.75
CA THR A 411 43.08 30.64 22.88
C THR A 411 42.38 30.42 24.23
N PHE A 412 41.06 30.20 24.24
CA PHE A 412 40.27 29.97 25.45
C PHE A 412 40.03 28.48 25.76
N MET A 413 40.24 27.56 24.81
CA MET A 413 40.01 26.11 25.03
C MET A 413 41.24 25.38 25.61
N ALA A 414 42.41 26.00 25.67
CA ALA A 414 43.64 25.37 26.16
C ALA A 414 43.83 25.40 27.70
N LYS A 415 42.83 25.89 28.48
CA LYS A 415 42.95 26.11 29.93
C LYS A 415 42.09 25.22 30.82
N SER A 416 41.52 24.13 30.31
CA SER A 416 40.64 23.26 31.10
C SER A 416 40.91 21.76 30.90
N GLN A 417 41.99 21.26 31.50
CA GLN A 417 42.06 19.86 31.96
C GLN A 417 42.86 19.80 33.29
N PRO A 418 42.35 19.14 34.35
CA PRO A 418 43.07 18.89 35.59
C PRO A 418 43.98 17.64 35.48
N GLU A 419 45.05 17.64 36.28
CA GLU A 419 46.14 16.65 36.32
C GLU A 419 45.79 15.29 37.00
N THR A 420 46.64 14.30 36.68
CA THR A 420 47.11 13.09 37.45
C THR A 420 46.64 11.70 36.94
N PRO A 421 47.37 10.58 37.22
CA PRO A 421 48.41 9.99 36.33
C PRO A 421 48.27 8.45 36.13
N ILE A 422 49.31 7.81 35.54
CA ILE A 422 49.59 6.34 35.30
C ILE A 422 49.56 6.04 33.78
N GLY A 423 50.68 5.93 33.06
CA GLY A 423 51.70 4.86 33.05
C GLY A 423 51.24 3.74 32.06
N SER A 424 51.94 3.28 31.02
CA SER A 424 53.32 3.38 30.55
C SER A 424 53.45 2.69 29.17
N GLN A 425 54.24 3.28 28.24
CA GLN A 425 55.03 2.65 27.14
C GLN A 425 54.23 1.93 26.00
N ILE A 426 54.47 2.09 24.68
CA ILE A 426 55.68 1.97 23.83
C ILE A 426 55.38 2.61 22.43
N PRO A 427 56.37 3.06 21.63
CA PRO A 427 56.21 4.08 20.57
C PRO A 427 56.36 3.56 19.12
N ARG A 428 56.01 4.42 18.13
CA ARG A 428 56.66 4.59 16.79
C ARG A 428 55.92 5.69 15.99
N SER A 429 56.52 6.87 15.77
CA SER A 429 57.23 7.31 14.54
C SER A 429 56.38 7.16 13.26
N SER A 430 56.22 8.12 12.36
CA SER A 430 56.74 9.49 12.17
C SER A 430 56.09 10.03 10.88
N ASN A 431 55.87 11.35 10.84
CA ASN A 431 55.65 12.23 9.68
C ASN A 431 54.41 12.04 8.79
N ALA A 432 53.50 13.01 8.91
CA ALA A 432 52.73 13.54 7.79
C ALA A 432 52.96 15.06 7.76
N ASN A 433 53.34 15.58 6.59
CA ASN A 433 53.29 17.00 6.28
C ASN A 433 52.51 17.13 4.97
N GLN A 434 51.45 17.95 5.03
CA GLN A 434 50.91 18.80 3.96
C GLN A 434 50.34 18.11 2.71
N GLU A 435 49.36 18.64 1.99
CA GLU A 435 48.25 19.59 2.15
C GLU A 435 47.61 19.61 0.74
N GLN A 436 46.45 20.27 0.60
CA GLN A 436 45.71 20.63 -0.63
C GLN A 436 44.61 19.61 -1.03
N GLU A 437 43.30 19.91 -0.90
CA GLU A 437 42.50 21.00 -1.53
C GLU A 437 42.60 20.90 -3.06
N GLU A 438 41.56 20.96 -3.90
CA GLU A 438 40.13 21.30 -3.83
C GLU A 438 39.58 20.88 -5.24
N GLU A 439 38.35 20.37 -5.37
CA GLU A 439 37.20 21.05 -6.01
C GLU A 439 36.83 20.50 -7.41
N GLU A 440 35.57 20.80 -7.75
CA GLU A 440 34.91 20.85 -9.07
C GLU A 440 33.97 19.70 -9.50
N ASP A 441 32.68 20.09 -9.54
CA ASP A 441 31.72 20.00 -10.65
C ASP A 441 31.35 18.65 -11.26
N ASP A 442 30.05 18.32 -11.18
CA ASP A 442 29.38 17.35 -12.06
C ASP A 442 28.26 18.08 -12.82
N GLU A 443 28.57 18.53 -14.03
CA GLU A 443 27.61 18.76 -15.11
C GLU A 443 27.27 17.45 -15.84
N GLU A 444 26.07 17.43 -16.42
CA GLU A 444 25.48 16.35 -17.22
C GLU A 444 26.33 16.01 -18.45
N GLU A 445 26.45 14.73 -18.82
CA GLU A 445 26.42 14.35 -20.24
C GLU A 445 25.99 12.90 -20.48
N GLU A 446 25.07 12.79 -21.45
CA GLU A 446 24.60 11.60 -22.12
C GLU A 446 25.73 10.99 -22.98
N GLN A 447 25.83 9.66 -23.08
CA GLN A 447 26.61 9.02 -24.13
C GLN A 447 25.68 8.21 -25.04
N ASP A 448 25.39 8.84 -26.18
CA ASP A 448 25.04 8.22 -27.45
C ASP A 448 26.25 7.43 -27.98
N THR A 449 26.01 6.25 -28.56
CA THR A 449 26.97 5.59 -29.45
C THR A 449 26.26 5.25 -30.75
N ASN A 450 26.54 6.06 -31.78
CA ASN A 450 26.36 5.73 -33.18
C ASN A 450 27.74 5.77 -33.85
N GLU A 451 28.13 4.69 -34.52
CA GLU A 451 29.06 4.76 -35.64
C GLU A 451 28.43 4.04 -36.84
N ASP A 452 28.40 4.76 -37.95
CA ASP A 452 27.74 4.44 -39.22
C ASP A 452 28.53 3.47 -40.12
N GLU A 453 27.73 2.74 -40.91
CA GLU A 453 27.90 2.22 -42.28
C GLU A 453 29.29 2.23 -42.97
N ASN A 454 29.72 1.05 -43.47
CA ASN A 454 29.76 0.82 -44.93
C ASN A 454 30.00 -0.64 -45.37
N HIS A 455 29.47 -0.92 -46.56
CA HIS A 455 29.43 -2.16 -47.36
C HIS A 455 30.77 -2.92 -47.56
N GLU A 456 30.72 -4.25 -47.61
CA GLU A 456 30.97 -5.05 -48.84
C GLU A 456 30.87 -6.57 -48.63
N GLU A 457 30.44 -7.23 -49.70
CA GLU A 457 30.19 -8.66 -49.88
C GLU A 457 31.37 -9.57 -49.49
N ARG A 458 31.07 -10.75 -48.95
CA ARG A 458 31.84 -11.98 -49.24
C ARG A 458 31.06 -13.25 -48.89
N HIS A 459 30.87 -14.05 -49.95
CA HIS A 459 30.40 -15.43 -49.98
C HIS A 459 31.19 -16.37 -49.06
N ALA A 460 30.50 -17.33 -48.43
CA ALA A 460 31.06 -18.66 -48.15
C ALA A 460 29.93 -19.69 -47.95
N ASP A 461 30.14 -20.86 -48.54
CA ASP A 461 29.16 -21.84 -49.00
C ASP A 461 28.56 -22.76 -47.91
N LEU A 462 27.27 -23.08 -48.06
CA LEU A 462 26.60 -24.23 -47.43
C LEU A 462 26.57 -25.41 -48.42
N PRO A 463 26.96 -26.63 -48.03
CA PRO A 463 26.91 -27.79 -48.93
C PRO A 463 25.50 -28.39 -49.03
N ASN A 464 25.07 -28.60 -50.27
CA ASN A 464 23.89 -29.34 -50.72
C ASN A 464 23.85 -30.79 -50.19
N HIS A 465 22.71 -31.22 -49.62
CA HIS A 465 22.27 -32.61 -49.74
C HIS A 465 20.73 -32.77 -49.75
N ASN A 466 20.25 -33.11 -50.95
CA ASN A 466 19.16 -34.01 -51.31
C ASN A 466 17.77 -33.92 -50.63
N GLN A 467 16.82 -33.49 -51.46
CA GLN A 467 15.37 -33.71 -51.33
C GLN A 467 15.03 -35.16 -50.97
N THR A 468 14.34 -35.35 -49.85
CA THR A 468 13.48 -36.50 -49.63
C THR A 468 12.08 -36.00 -49.29
N GLN A 469 11.11 -36.30 -50.16
CA GLN A 469 9.69 -36.03 -49.95
C GLN A 469 9.20 -36.68 -48.64
N LEU A 470 8.68 -35.88 -47.72
CA LEU A 470 7.89 -36.38 -46.59
C LEU A 470 6.42 -36.44 -47.00
N GLN A 471 5.94 -37.67 -47.25
CA GLN A 471 4.52 -37.99 -47.39
C GLN A 471 3.81 -37.77 -46.05
N TYR A 472 2.74 -36.95 -46.05
CA TYR A 472 1.81 -36.89 -44.92
C TYR A 472 0.93 -38.15 -44.92
N MET A 473 1.05 -38.98 -43.89
CA MET A 473 0.10 -40.05 -43.63
C MET A 473 -1.15 -39.49 -42.94
N THR A 474 -2.24 -39.35 -43.68
CA THR A 474 -3.57 -39.09 -43.13
C THR A 474 -4.13 -40.39 -42.54
N ASN A 475 -4.14 -40.48 -41.22
CA ASN A 475 -4.77 -41.59 -40.51
C ASN A 475 -6.29 -41.35 -40.47
N THR A 476 -7.03 -41.96 -41.40
CA THR A 476 -8.50 -41.97 -41.39
C THR A 476 -8.99 -42.84 -40.25
N LYS A 477 -9.54 -42.23 -39.19
CA LYS A 477 -10.27 -42.94 -38.14
C LYS A 477 -11.61 -43.42 -38.70
N GLU A 478 -11.92 -44.71 -38.56
CA GLU A 478 -13.25 -45.25 -38.84
C GLU A 478 -14.28 -44.65 -37.87
N LEU A 479 -15.36 -44.10 -38.44
CA LEU A 479 -16.51 -43.60 -37.70
C LEU A 479 -17.27 -44.77 -37.08
N THR A 480 -17.26 -44.86 -35.76
CA THR A 480 -18.04 -45.86 -35.02
C THR A 480 -19.51 -45.48 -35.02
N THR A 481 -20.37 -46.26 -35.69
CA THR A 481 -21.83 -46.08 -35.68
C THR A 481 -22.40 -46.46 -34.31
N ILE A 482 -22.92 -45.46 -33.59
CA ILE A 482 -23.59 -45.65 -32.29
C ILE A 482 -24.98 -46.21 -32.54
N ASN A 483 -25.26 -47.42 -32.04
CA ASN A 483 -26.59 -48.01 -32.06
C ASN A 483 -27.35 -47.59 -30.79
N LEU A 484 -28.61 -47.15 -30.93
CA LEU A 484 -29.48 -46.70 -29.84
C LEU A 484 -29.72 -47.75 -28.73
N LYS A 485 -29.45 -49.04 -29.00
CA LYS A 485 -29.47 -50.08 -27.95
C LYS A 485 -28.35 -49.95 -26.92
N SER A 486 -27.20 -49.38 -27.28
CA SER A 486 -26.04 -49.26 -26.39
C SER A 486 -26.19 -48.20 -25.29
N ILE A 487 -27.20 -47.34 -25.40
CA ILE A 487 -27.45 -46.22 -24.47
C ILE A 487 -28.39 -46.64 -23.32
N LEU A 488 -29.11 -47.77 -23.44
CA LEU A 488 -30.06 -48.23 -22.42
C LEU A 488 -29.43 -49.08 -21.30
N ASP A 489 -28.22 -49.63 -21.50
CA ASP A 489 -27.54 -50.48 -20.51
C ASP A 489 -26.62 -49.70 -19.54
N LEU A 490 -26.68 -48.36 -19.55
CA LEU A 490 -25.88 -47.47 -18.68
C LEU A 490 -26.74 -46.71 -17.66
N ARG A 491 -27.89 -47.25 -17.27
CA ARG A 491 -28.71 -46.71 -16.17
C ARG A 491 -28.55 -47.48 -14.87
#